data_AF-A0AAV4FGR0-F1
#
_entry.id   AF-A0AAV4FGR0-F1
#
_cell.length_a   1.000
_cell.length_b   1.000
_cell.length_c   1.000
_cell.angle_alpha   90.00
_cell.angle_beta   90.00
_cell.angle_gamma   90.00
#
_symmetry.space_group_name_H-M   'P 1'
#
loop_
_entity.id
_entity.type
_entity.pdbx_description
1 polymer ?
#
loop_
_entity_poly.entity_id
_entity_poly.type
_entity_poly.pdbx_seq_one_letter_code
_entity_poly.pdbx_strand_id
1 'polypeptide(L)'
;MFEWHCNIKQDDIIFHLILFFPKDYPYSSPSAEFVPVGFSYNSGATMPGKKGTKICLNIFSDFANIHTEWKNTKGAGWSPGYTVQTVLMNVVAFLAETQSSSGNSGTYNNNLKMSKSFCCKDCGHTYSKPYPELETTQDGKGKGKASKDSKTKTPASAKKGSESDKTPQIIDYISKEKFKAQKPDSVNELFGYGLVVSGNFWRPTLTSPCEFLTGRSFYGMKKAVNIVHSVLKEELKLFLPLFIHPDHGSQIKDEFEKTLREVAKIMPKYDPKTSSIEELVLKTIPNLMSATVVEFSKGTQHTSDNSLNGGGWGPVLTKYAEMIKEFKAENADKGEGSGESKTKSKAQAKNCDKAETQVKGKTEGKGSASARGASRGRGKTAGKGTKRKAEDDDDDQEDVPKSKKAPAAGRGRGRGRGGAAKKQR
;
A
#
# COMPACT_ATOMS: atom_id res chain seq x y z
N MET A 1 -14.08 20.09 -12.08
CA MET A 1 -14.30 20.73 -10.77
C MET A 1 -13.37 20.04 -9.79
N PHE A 2 -12.44 20.77 -9.15
CA PHE A 2 -11.45 20.17 -8.24
C PHE A 2 -11.18 21.07 -7.03
N GLU A 3 -12.14 21.92 -6.65
CA GLU A 3 -12.01 22.81 -5.52
C GLU A 3 -13.26 22.67 -4.65
N TRP A 4 -13.09 22.26 -3.39
CA TRP A 4 -14.18 22.11 -2.44
C TRP A 4 -14.00 23.07 -1.27
N HIS A 5 -15.11 23.69 -0.89
CA HIS A 5 -15.19 24.62 0.23
C HIS A 5 -15.84 23.92 1.42
N CYS A 6 -15.23 24.04 2.58
CA CYS A 6 -15.71 23.43 3.82
C CYS A 6 -15.64 24.45 4.97
N ASN A 7 -16.50 24.30 5.95
CA ASN A 7 -16.44 25.06 7.20
C ASN A 7 -16.29 24.07 8.36
N ILE A 8 -15.30 24.31 9.21
CA ILE A 8 -15.08 23.55 10.44
C ILE A 8 -15.24 24.52 11.60
N LYS A 9 -16.15 24.24 12.52
CA LYS A 9 -16.33 25.03 13.74
C LYS A 9 -15.58 24.40 14.89
N GLN A 10 -14.79 25.20 15.57
CA GLN A 10 -14.18 24.86 16.85
C GLN A 10 -14.27 26.07 17.76
N ASP A 11 -14.94 25.88 18.90
CA ASP A 11 -15.33 26.97 19.80
C ASP A 11 -16.10 28.07 19.05
N ASP A 12 -15.68 29.33 19.18
CA ASP A 12 -16.26 30.47 18.48
C ASP A 12 -15.61 30.73 17.10
N ILE A 13 -14.68 29.88 16.65
CA ILE A 13 -13.96 30.10 15.38
C ILE A 13 -14.54 29.17 14.31
N ILE A 14 -14.92 29.76 13.18
CA ILE A 14 -15.24 29.01 11.95
C ILE A 14 -14.01 29.08 11.04
N PHE A 15 -13.35 27.95 10.88
CA PHE A 15 -12.25 27.78 9.94
C PHE A 15 -12.84 27.49 8.56
N HIS A 16 -12.73 28.46 7.66
CA HIS A 16 -13.06 28.23 6.26
C HIS A 16 -11.89 27.56 5.55
N LEU A 17 -12.13 26.34 5.07
CA LEU A 17 -11.14 25.47 4.44
C LEU A 17 -11.44 25.34 2.95
N ILE A 18 -10.41 25.45 2.12
CA ILE A 18 -10.48 25.09 0.70
C ILE A 18 -9.60 23.87 0.46
N LEU A 19 -10.18 22.81 -0.11
CA LEU A 19 -9.47 21.63 -0.60
C LEU A 19 -9.30 21.73 -2.12
N PHE A 20 -8.05 21.60 -2.57
CA PHE A 20 -7.70 21.56 -4.00
C PHE A 20 -7.32 20.13 -4.38
N PHE A 21 -8.12 19.51 -5.24
CA PHE A 21 -7.89 18.17 -5.74
C PHE A 21 -7.03 18.23 -7.03
N PRO A 22 -6.04 17.36 -7.18
CA PRO A 22 -5.32 17.27 -8.45
C PRO A 22 -6.17 16.50 -9.47
N LYS A 23 -5.82 16.62 -10.76
CA LYS A 23 -6.58 15.97 -11.85
C LYS A 23 -6.58 14.43 -11.78
N ASP A 24 -5.56 13.88 -11.14
CA ASP A 24 -5.33 12.46 -10.91
C ASP A 24 -5.79 11.99 -9.52
N TYR A 25 -6.57 12.79 -8.80
CA TYR A 25 -7.22 12.33 -7.56
C TYR A 25 -8.05 11.07 -7.83
N PRO A 26 -7.99 10.01 -6.98
CA PRO A 26 -7.38 9.97 -5.64
C PRO A 26 -5.90 9.53 -5.60
N TYR A 27 -5.23 9.35 -6.74
CA TYR A 27 -3.86 8.83 -6.76
C TYR A 27 -2.84 9.79 -6.13
N SER A 28 -3.05 11.10 -6.32
CA SER A 28 -2.29 12.16 -5.66
C SER A 28 -3.12 12.85 -4.57
N SER A 29 -2.44 13.33 -3.53
CA SER A 29 -3.10 13.98 -2.39
C SER A 29 -3.77 15.29 -2.80
N PRO A 30 -4.88 15.68 -2.16
CA PRO A 30 -5.31 17.07 -2.22
C PRO A 30 -4.31 18.00 -1.52
N SER A 31 -4.43 19.29 -1.80
CA SER A 31 -3.85 20.39 -1.01
C SER A 31 -4.94 21.06 -0.20
N ALA A 32 -4.58 21.75 0.88
CA ALA A 32 -5.55 22.40 1.76
C ALA A 32 -5.08 23.77 2.26
N GLU A 33 -6.01 24.72 2.32
CA GLU A 33 -5.74 26.09 2.76
C GLU A 33 -6.84 26.64 3.67
N PHE A 34 -6.45 27.29 4.77
CA PHE A 34 -7.36 28.10 5.59
C PHE A 34 -7.48 29.51 5.00
N VAL A 35 -8.70 30.03 4.91
CA VAL A 35 -8.98 31.35 4.31
C VAL A 35 -9.72 32.23 5.33
N PRO A 36 -9.32 33.50 5.54
CA PRO A 36 -8.36 34.27 4.75
C PRO A 36 -6.89 34.00 5.12
N VAL A 37 -5.97 34.45 4.25
CA VAL A 37 -4.52 34.43 4.51
C VAL A 37 -4.21 35.08 5.86
N GLY A 38 -3.35 34.44 6.65
CA GLY A 38 -2.91 34.94 7.95
C GLY A 38 -3.47 34.15 9.15
N PHE A 39 -4.33 33.15 8.91
CA PHE A 39 -4.65 32.17 9.94
C PHE A 39 -3.36 31.54 10.47
N SER A 40 -3.19 31.58 11.79
CA SER A 40 -2.01 31.05 12.47
C SER A 40 -2.39 29.90 13.40
N TYR A 41 -1.52 28.90 13.45
CA TYR A 41 -1.63 27.75 14.35
C TYR A 41 -0.23 27.42 14.86
N ASN A 42 -0.14 26.80 16.04
CA ASN A 42 1.15 26.61 16.72
C ASN A 42 1.89 25.32 16.33
N SER A 43 1.26 24.40 15.58
CA SER A 43 1.86 23.12 15.19
C SER A 43 2.19 23.09 13.70
N GLY A 44 3.47 23.31 13.36
CA GLY A 44 4.00 23.13 12.01
C GLY A 44 4.28 24.42 11.26
N ALA A 45 4.86 24.26 10.06
CA ALA A 45 5.15 25.38 9.18
C ALA A 45 3.85 26.02 8.63
N THR A 46 3.89 27.32 8.37
CA THR A 46 2.83 28.03 7.64
C THR A 46 3.44 28.65 6.40
N MET A 47 2.71 28.59 5.28
CA MET A 47 3.11 29.22 4.03
C MET A 47 1.90 29.85 3.35
N PRO A 48 2.07 30.98 2.65
CA PRO A 48 1.04 31.49 1.76
C PRO A 48 0.67 30.44 0.70
N GLY A 49 -0.61 30.23 0.50
CA GLY A 49 -1.20 29.39 -0.54
C GLY A 49 -1.75 30.22 -1.71
N LYS A 50 -2.56 29.58 -2.55
CA LYS A 50 -3.24 30.20 -3.70
C LYS A 50 -4.30 31.21 -3.27
N LYS A 51 -5.07 30.89 -2.21
CA LYS A 51 -6.18 31.70 -1.69
C LYS A 51 -6.06 31.99 -0.19
N GLY A 52 -5.30 31.17 0.54
CA GLY A 52 -5.23 31.22 2.00
C GLY A 52 -3.85 30.89 2.56
N THR A 53 -3.82 30.39 3.79
CA THR A 53 -2.63 29.81 4.42
C THR A 53 -2.65 28.30 4.23
N LYS A 54 -1.59 27.73 3.65
CA LYS A 54 -1.45 26.27 3.49
C LYS A 54 -1.39 25.56 4.84
N ILE A 55 -1.99 24.38 4.92
CA ILE A 55 -2.01 23.55 6.13
C ILE A 55 -0.85 22.55 6.10
N CYS A 56 0.01 22.61 7.10
CA CYS A 56 1.09 21.64 7.28
C CYS A 56 0.58 20.39 8.00
N LEU A 57 0.08 19.44 7.21
CA LEU A 57 -0.30 18.11 7.68
C LEU A 57 0.27 17.04 6.75
N ASN A 58 0.72 15.93 7.34
CA ASN A 58 1.35 14.84 6.59
C ASN A 58 0.44 14.23 5.51
N ILE A 59 -0.89 14.26 5.72
CA ILE A 59 -1.88 13.78 4.76
C ILE A 59 -1.90 14.60 3.46
N PHE A 60 -1.37 15.82 3.49
CA PHE A 60 -1.17 16.68 2.34
C PHE A 60 0.29 16.64 1.90
N SER A 61 0.53 16.61 0.59
CA SER A 61 1.89 16.61 0.03
C SER A 61 2.53 18.00 -0.02
N ASP A 62 1.81 19.05 0.41
CA ASP A 62 2.23 20.46 0.31
C ASP A 62 3.57 20.76 1.01
N PHE A 63 3.89 20.00 2.06
CA PHE A 63 5.07 20.20 2.90
C PHE A 63 6.05 19.00 2.87
N ALA A 64 5.91 18.09 1.91
CA ALA A 64 6.77 16.90 1.81
C ALA A 64 8.27 17.23 1.64
N ASN A 65 8.60 18.41 1.11
CA ASN A 65 9.98 18.89 0.97
C ASN A 65 10.55 19.51 2.26
N ILE A 66 9.69 19.91 3.19
CA ILE A 66 10.07 20.51 4.48
C ILE A 66 10.22 19.39 5.52
N HIS A 67 9.28 18.45 5.54
CA HIS A 67 9.24 17.35 6.49
C HIS A 67 9.74 16.04 5.85
N THR A 68 11.04 15.96 5.61
CA THR A 68 11.67 14.78 5.00
C THR A 68 11.49 13.51 5.83
N GLU A 69 11.27 13.65 7.14
CA GLU A 69 10.99 12.56 8.07
C GLU A 69 9.73 11.77 7.67
N TRP A 70 8.72 12.42 7.07
CA TRP A 70 7.46 11.75 6.68
C TRP A 70 7.61 10.84 5.45
N LYS A 71 8.67 11.04 4.65
CA LYS A 71 8.85 10.31 3.40
C LYS A 71 9.06 8.81 3.65
N ASN A 72 9.75 8.47 4.73
CA ASN A 72 10.15 7.09 5.03
C ASN A 72 9.30 6.45 6.14
N THR A 73 8.39 7.19 6.77
CA THR A 73 7.50 6.64 7.79
C THR A 73 6.39 5.84 7.12
N LYS A 74 6.41 4.51 7.31
CA LYS A 74 5.34 3.61 6.85
C LYS A 74 3.99 4.06 7.42
N GLY A 75 2.97 4.08 6.58
CA GLY A 75 1.61 4.49 6.94
C GLY A 75 1.40 5.98 7.23
N ALA A 76 2.46 6.81 7.21
CA ALA A 76 2.29 8.26 7.36
C ALA A 76 1.97 8.93 6.02
N GLY A 77 1.12 9.95 6.03
CA GLY A 77 0.80 10.78 4.88
C GLY A 77 -0.22 10.19 3.90
N TRP A 78 -0.34 10.76 2.70
CA TRP A 78 -1.43 10.42 1.77
C TRP A 78 -1.42 8.96 1.32
N SER A 79 -2.60 8.36 1.32
CA SER A 79 -2.92 7.14 0.59
C SER A 79 -4.14 7.39 -0.30
N PRO A 80 -4.19 6.83 -1.52
CA PRO A 80 -5.39 6.84 -2.34
C PRO A 80 -6.58 6.16 -1.66
N GLY A 81 -6.34 5.37 -0.61
CA GLY A 81 -7.38 4.80 0.23
C GLY A 81 -8.05 5.79 1.19
N TYR A 82 -7.61 7.04 1.27
CA TYR A 82 -8.23 8.05 2.12
C TYR A 82 -9.36 8.77 1.40
N THR A 83 -10.45 9.02 2.12
CA THR A 83 -11.58 9.79 1.63
C THR A 83 -11.47 11.24 2.06
N VAL A 84 -12.29 12.11 1.48
CA VAL A 84 -12.43 13.50 1.96
C VAL A 84 -12.84 13.53 3.43
N GLN A 85 -13.65 12.59 3.90
CA GLN A 85 -14.00 12.46 5.31
C GLN A 85 -12.75 12.18 6.18
N THR A 86 -11.86 11.28 5.76
CA THR A 86 -10.58 11.04 6.45
C THR A 86 -9.74 12.31 6.51
N VAL A 87 -9.67 13.06 5.42
CA VAL A 87 -8.95 14.35 5.34
C VAL A 87 -9.53 15.35 6.34
N LEU A 88 -10.84 15.58 6.30
CA LEU A 88 -11.50 16.53 7.19
C LEU A 88 -11.34 16.12 8.67
N MET A 89 -11.37 14.83 8.96
CA MET A 89 -11.17 14.35 10.33
C MET A 89 -9.75 14.56 10.84
N ASN A 90 -8.74 14.39 9.98
CA ASN A 90 -7.36 14.75 10.34
C ASN A 90 -7.21 16.25 10.58
N VAL A 91 -7.88 17.10 9.79
CA VAL A 91 -7.88 18.56 10.00
C VAL A 91 -8.56 18.93 11.31
N VAL A 92 -9.69 18.31 11.66
CA VAL A 92 -10.35 18.54 12.96
C VAL A 92 -9.46 18.12 14.12
N ALA A 93 -8.82 16.95 14.06
CA ALA A 93 -7.90 16.48 15.09
C ALA A 93 -6.70 17.43 15.27
N PHE A 94 -6.15 17.91 14.15
CA PHE A 94 -5.09 18.91 14.13
C PHE A 94 -5.49 20.25 14.77
N LEU A 95 -6.68 20.75 14.43
CA LEU A 95 -7.20 21.99 15.02
C LEU A 95 -7.46 21.81 16.54
N ALA A 96 -7.95 20.65 16.97
CA ALA A 96 -8.10 20.33 18.39
C ALA A 96 -6.78 20.38 19.16
N GLU A 97 -5.71 19.79 18.60
CA GLU A 97 -4.38 19.76 19.23
C GLU A 97 -3.71 21.15 19.27
N THR A 98 -3.81 21.90 18.18
CA THR A 98 -3.17 23.22 18.04
C THR A 98 -3.80 24.31 18.91
N GLN A 99 -5.13 24.27 19.10
CA GLN A 99 -5.82 25.26 19.92
C GLN A 99 -5.71 24.94 21.42
N SER A 100 -5.76 23.67 21.81
CA SER A 100 -5.66 23.26 23.22
C SER A 100 -4.31 23.64 23.85
N SER A 101 -3.25 23.66 23.04
CA SER A 101 -1.90 24.03 23.47
C SER A 101 -1.67 25.55 23.52
N SER A 102 -2.62 26.33 23.01
CA SER A 102 -2.48 27.79 22.87
C SER A 102 -3.04 28.52 24.10
N GLY A 103 -2.28 28.50 25.21
CA GLY A 103 -2.48 29.48 26.29
C GLY A 103 -2.26 30.95 25.85
N ASN A 104 -1.92 31.18 24.58
CA ASN A 104 -1.74 32.49 23.99
C ASN A 104 -3.06 33.03 23.44
N SER A 105 -3.74 33.83 24.26
CA SER A 105 -4.97 34.54 23.90
C SER A 105 -4.84 35.40 22.63
N GLY A 106 -3.64 35.81 22.24
CA GLY A 106 -3.39 36.60 21.03
C GLY A 106 -3.74 35.86 19.73
N THR A 107 -3.27 34.62 19.57
CA THR A 107 -3.52 33.81 18.37
C THR A 107 -5.01 33.50 18.20
N TYR A 108 -5.65 33.08 19.30
CA TYR A 108 -7.10 32.82 19.31
C TYR A 108 -7.90 34.07 18.92
N ASN A 109 -7.64 35.21 19.56
CA ASN A 109 -8.36 36.46 19.29
C ASN A 109 -8.14 36.94 17.84
N ASN A 110 -6.93 36.77 17.30
CA ASN A 110 -6.65 37.09 15.90
C ASN A 110 -7.46 36.19 14.96
N ASN A 111 -7.42 34.88 15.15
CA ASN A 111 -8.17 33.92 14.32
C ASN A 111 -9.69 34.13 14.42
N LEU A 112 -10.22 34.41 15.62
CA LEU A 112 -11.62 34.74 15.84
C LEU A 112 -12.03 36.02 15.10
N LYS A 113 -11.20 37.07 15.18
CA LYS A 113 -11.42 38.32 14.44
C LYS A 113 -11.43 38.07 12.94
N MET A 114 -10.46 37.32 12.42
CA MET A 114 -10.37 36.97 11.01
C MET A 114 -11.61 36.19 10.57
N SER A 115 -11.99 35.14 11.30
CA SER A 115 -13.18 34.33 11.05
C SER A 115 -14.44 35.18 10.98
N LYS A 116 -14.68 36.06 11.96
CA LYS A 116 -15.86 36.96 12.00
C LYS A 116 -15.93 37.94 10.83
N SER A 117 -14.77 38.43 10.38
CA SER A 117 -14.68 39.38 9.27
C SER A 117 -14.71 38.71 7.88
N PHE A 118 -14.59 37.38 7.83
CA PHE A 118 -14.43 36.67 6.58
C PHE A 118 -15.76 36.55 5.81
N CYS A 119 -15.67 36.81 4.50
CA CYS A 119 -16.72 36.57 3.52
C CYS A 119 -16.08 35.84 2.33
N CYS A 120 -16.58 34.63 2.04
CA CYS A 120 -16.09 33.84 0.92
C CYS A 120 -16.44 34.51 -0.41
N LYS A 121 -15.45 34.85 -1.24
CA LYS A 121 -15.69 35.49 -2.54
C LYS A 121 -16.36 34.54 -3.55
N ASP A 122 -16.05 33.25 -3.47
CA ASP A 122 -16.56 32.25 -4.43
C ASP A 122 -17.97 31.76 -4.08
N CYS A 123 -18.28 31.71 -2.78
CA CYS A 123 -19.48 31.07 -2.25
C CYS A 123 -20.42 32.02 -1.48
N GLY A 124 -19.99 33.25 -1.20
CA GLY A 124 -20.81 34.30 -0.57
C GLY A 124 -21.13 34.08 0.90
N HIS A 125 -20.75 32.95 1.50
CA HIS A 125 -21.00 32.69 2.91
C HIS A 125 -20.10 33.51 3.82
N THR A 126 -20.60 33.77 5.01
CA THR A 126 -19.95 34.58 6.04
C THR A 126 -19.90 33.81 7.35
N TYR A 127 -19.24 34.36 8.36
CA TYR A 127 -19.30 33.84 9.72
C TYR A 127 -20.74 33.65 10.25
N SER A 128 -21.64 34.61 9.97
CA SER A 128 -23.02 34.57 10.46
C SER A 128 -23.95 33.67 9.65
N LYS A 129 -23.55 33.32 8.42
CA LYS A 129 -24.30 32.44 7.53
C LYS A 129 -23.33 31.46 6.87
N PRO A 130 -22.72 30.53 7.63
CA PRO A 130 -21.79 29.55 7.08
C PRO A 130 -22.50 28.61 6.11
N TYR A 131 -21.78 28.12 5.10
CA TYR A 131 -22.28 27.12 4.16
C TYR A 131 -21.30 25.94 3.99
N PRO A 132 -21.73 24.67 4.18
CA PRO A 132 -23.04 24.25 4.67
C PRO A 132 -23.37 24.86 6.04
N GLU A 133 -24.67 24.97 6.36
CA GLU A 133 -25.12 25.45 7.65
C GLU A 133 -24.55 24.56 8.75
N LEU A 134 -23.94 25.18 9.76
CA LEU A 134 -23.39 24.47 10.91
C LEU A 134 -24.52 24.19 11.89
N GLU A 135 -24.59 22.97 12.42
CA GLU A 135 -25.54 22.65 13.48
C GLU A 135 -25.33 23.62 14.64
N THR A 136 -26.35 24.42 14.94
CA THR A 136 -26.35 25.25 16.14
C THR A 136 -26.44 24.31 17.32
N THR A 137 -25.30 23.97 17.92
CA THR A 137 -25.25 23.37 19.24
C THR A 137 -26.05 24.30 20.13
N GLN A 138 -27.24 23.88 20.55
CA GLN A 138 -27.99 24.61 21.57
C GLN A 138 -27.15 24.47 22.82
N ASP A 139 -26.27 25.44 23.07
CA ASP A 139 -25.42 25.48 24.25
C ASP A 139 -26.33 25.25 25.44
N GLY A 140 -26.14 24.09 26.08
CA GLY A 140 -27.02 23.54 27.09
C GLY A 140 -27.06 24.43 28.33
N LYS A 141 -27.78 25.56 28.26
CA LYS A 141 -28.38 26.24 29.41
C LYS A 141 -29.67 25.52 29.81
N GLY A 142 -29.61 24.20 29.85
CA GLY A 142 -30.63 23.35 30.44
C GLY A 142 -30.35 23.18 31.92
N LYS A 143 -30.70 24.19 32.75
CA LYS A 143 -31.06 23.91 34.14
C LYS A 143 -32.15 22.84 34.10
N GLY A 144 -31.92 21.72 34.75
CA GLY A 144 -32.91 20.64 34.88
C GLY A 144 -34.26 21.17 35.34
N LYS A 145 -35.19 21.30 34.40
CA LYS A 145 -36.62 21.24 34.66
C LYS A 145 -37.15 20.14 33.77
N ALA A 146 -37.52 19.03 34.40
CA ALA A 146 -38.24 17.94 33.79
C ALA A 146 -39.55 18.47 33.22
N SER A 147 -39.58 18.89 31.95
CA SER A 147 -40.83 19.09 31.23
C SER A 147 -41.27 17.74 30.67
N LYS A 148 -42.17 17.10 31.41
CA LYS A 148 -43.16 16.19 30.85
C LYS A 148 -43.89 16.92 29.71
N ASP A 149 -44.19 16.20 28.64
CA ASP A 149 -45.06 16.60 27.54
C ASP A 149 -44.46 17.58 26.50
N SER A 150 -43.67 17.02 25.59
CA SER A 150 -43.63 17.53 24.22
C SER A 150 -43.48 16.38 23.23
N LYS A 151 -44.61 16.05 22.60
CA LYS A 151 -44.81 15.01 21.60
C LYS A 151 -44.28 15.53 20.25
N THR A 152 -42.99 15.78 20.15
CA THR A 152 -42.37 16.19 18.89
C THR A 152 -42.23 14.98 17.98
N LYS A 153 -43.04 14.95 16.91
CA LYS A 153 -42.91 13.98 15.81
C LYS A 153 -41.53 14.15 15.15
N THR A 154 -40.57 13.34 15.56
CA THR A 154 -39.32 13.12 14.83
C THR A 154 -39.68 12.57 13.44
N PRO A 155 -39.11 13.08 12.34
CA PRO A 155 -39.29 12.46 11.02
C PRO A 155 -38.67 11.06 11.05
N ALA A 156 -39.54 10.06 11.19
CA ALA A 156 -39.24 8.65 11.10
C ALA A 156 -38.90 8.29 9.65
N SER A 157 -37.65 8.53 9.23
CA SER A 157 -37.12 7.92 8.00
C SER A 157 -35.62 7.67 8.03
N ALA A 158 -35.01 7.53 9.21
CA ALA A 158 -33.82 6.70 9.32
C ALA A 158 -34.28 5.26 9.09
N LYS A 159 -34.33 4.84 7.82
CA LYS A 159 -34.58 3.45 7.42
C LYS A 159 -33.75 2.58 8.34
N LYS A 160 -34.39 1.76 9.18
CA LYS A 160 -33.76 0.63 9.86
C LYS A 160 -32.93 -0.07 8.79
N GLY A 161 -31.60 0.09 8.85
CA GLY A 161 -30.69 -0.62 7.97
C GLY A 161 -31.08 -2.09 8.04
N SER A 162 -31.41 -2.67 6.90
CA SER A 162 -31.80 -4.08 6.85
C SER A 162 -30.67 -4.87 7.49
N GLU A 163 -31.02 -5.78 8.40
CA GLU A 163 -30.07 -6.59 9.17
C GLU A 163 -29.16 -7.47 8.28
N SER A 164 -29.41 -7.47 6.96
CA SER A 164 -28.56 -8.00 5.90
C SER A 164 -27.19 -7.31 5.74
N ASP A 165 -26.96 -6.12 6.31
CA ASP A 165 -25.67 -5.42 6.19
C ASP A 165 -24.56 -5.96 7.13
N LYS A 166 -24.83 -7.02 7.90
CA LYS A 166 -23.83 -7.64 8.80
C LYS A 166 -22.81 -8.52 8.08
N THR A 167 -23.03 -8.90 6.81
CA THR A 167 -22.04 -9.67 6.07
C THR A 167 -20.89 -8.77 5.65
N PRO A 168 -19.64 -9.16 5.91
CA PRO A 168 -18.47 -8.44 5.42
C PRO A 168 -18.55 -8.15 3.93
N GLN A 169 -18.19 -6.92 3.55
CA GLN A 169 -18.21 -6.47 2.16
C GLN A 169 -16.78 -6.38 1.64
N ILE A 170 -16.55 -6.90 0.44
CA ILE A 170 -15.31 -6.68 -0.30
C ILE A 170 -15.42 -5.29 -0.94
N ILE A 171 -14.48 -4.41 -0.63
CA ILE A 171 -14.47 -3.01 -1.08
C ILE A 171 -13.11 -2.69 -1.68
N ASP A 172 -13.11 -2.11 -2.88
CA ASP A 172 -11.89 -1.57 -3.48
C ASP A 172 -11.34 -0.45 -2.60
N TYR A 173 -10.11 -0.59 -2.11
CA TYR A 173 -9.58 0.37 -1.16
C TYR A 173 -9.35 1.76 -1.79
N ILE A 174 -9.16 1.88 -3.11
CA ILE A 174 -8.95 3.16 -3.80
C ILE A 174 -10.29 3.77 -4.21
N SER A 175 -11.09 3.06 -5.01
CA SER A 175 -12.34 3.61 -5.57
C SER A 175 -13.49 3.61 -4.57
N LYS A 176 -13.36 2.84 -3.49
CA LYS A 176 -14.43 2.56 -2.51
C LYS A 176 -15.65 1.87 -3.11
N GLU A 177 -15.52 1.35 -4.33
CA GLU A 177 -16.57 0.56 -4.96
C GLU A 177 -16.69 -0.79 -4.26
N LYS A 178 -17.93 -1.15 -3.91
CA LYS A 178 -18.26 -2.45 -3.32
C LYS A 178 -18.25 -3.51 -4.43
N PHE A 179 -17.72 -4.68 -4.12
CA PHE A 179 -17.82 -5.85 -4.99
C PHE A 179 -19.28 -6.19 -5.27
N LYS A 180 -19.58 -6.50 -6.53
CA LYS A 180 -20.87 -7.00 -6.98
C LYS A 180 -20.65 -8.40 -7.54
N ALA A 181 -21.47 -9.36 -7.12
CA ALA A 181 -21.44 -10.73 -7.63
C ALA A 181 -22.03 -10.75 -9.05
N GLN A 182 -21.23 -10.31 -10.02
CA GLN A 182 -21.57 -10.27 -11.44
C GLN A 182 -20.36 -10.71 -12.27
N LYS A 183 -20.61 -11.15 -13.50
CA LYS A 183 -19.54 -11.44 -14.46
C LYS A 183 -18.85 -10.12 -14.84
N PRO A 184 -17.52 -10.02 -14.67
CA PRO A 184 -16.78 -8.82 -15.01
C PRO A 184 -16.63 -8.72 -16.54
N ASP A 185 -16.81 -7.54 -17.10
CA ASP A 185 -16.74 -7.33 -18.55
C ASP A 185 -15.29 -7.23 -19.05
N SER A 186 -14.35 -6.97 -18.15
CA SER A 186 -12.93 -6.82 -18.47
C SER A 186 -12.02 -7.02 -17.26
N VAL A 187 -10.71 -7.08 -17.51
CA VAL A 187 -9.66 -7.10 -16.47
C VAL A 187 -9.81 -5.93 -15.46
N ASN A 188 -10.34 -4.79 -15.91
CA ASN A 188 -10.53 -3.62 -15.06
C ASN A 188 -11.57 -3.86 -13.95
N GLU A 189 -12.49 -4.79 -14.13
CA GLU A 189 -13.53 -5.11 -13.15
C GLU A 189 -13.16 -6.31 -12.27
N LEU A 190 -12.01 -6.93 -12.53
CA LEU A 190 -11.51 -8.01 -11.67
C LEU A 190 -11.08 -7.44 -10.32
N PHE A 191 -11.59 -8.02 -9.23
CA PHE A 191 -11.05 -7.82 -7.91
C PHE A 191 -9.86 -8.75 -7.65
N GLY A 192 -8.87 -8.23 -6.94
CA GLY A 192 -7.66 -8.96 -6.60
C GLY A 192 -6.88 -8.31 -5.46
N TYR A 193 -5.67 -8.79 -5.26
CA TYR A 193 -4.69 -8.22 -4.33
C TYR A 193 -3.51 -7.61 -5.07
N GLY A 194 -2.96 -6.55 -4.48
CA GLY A 194 -1.64 -6.07 -4.83
C GLY A 194 -0.59 -6.94 -4.17
N LEU A 195 0.49 -7.21 -4.90
CA LEU A 195 1.62 -7.96 -4.39
C LEU A 195 2.84 -7.06 -4.19
N VAL A 196 3.40 -7.11 -3.00
CA VAL A 196 4.65 -6.47 -2.62
C VAL A 196 5.77 -7.48 -2.82
N VAL A 197 6.85 -7.04 -3.45
CA VAL A 197 8.06 -7.85 -3.65
C VAL A 197 9.18 -7.21 -2.87
N SER A 198 9.64 -7.91 -1.84
CA SER A 198 10.70 -7.49 -0.93
C SER A 198 11.83 -8.54 -0.86
N GLY A 199 12.86 -8.27 -0.06
CA GLY A 199 14.00 -9.17 0.09
C GLY A 199 15.05 -9.05 -1.02
N ASN A 200 16.07 -9.90 -0.94
CA ASN A 200 17.19 -9.89 -1.87
C ASN A 200 16.82 -10.61 -3.17
N PHE A 201 17.46 -10.26 -4.29
CA PHE A 201 17.15 -10.83 -5.60
C PHE A 201 17.26 -12.37 -5.68
N TRP A 202 18.12 -12.98 -4.85
CA TRP A 202 18.28 -14.44 -4.80
C TRP A 202 17.26 -15.15 -3.89
N ARG A 203 16.52 -14.40 -3.07
CA ARG A 203 15.46 -14.88 -2.17
C ARG A 203 14.38 -13.79 -2.04
N PRO A 204 13.63 -13.53 -3.12
CA PRO A 204 12.53 -12.58 -3.05
C PRO A 204 11.45 -13.12 -2.11
N THR A 205 10.86 -12.21 -1.35
CA THR A 205 9.68 -12.47 -0.52
C THR A 205 8.50 -11.78 -1.16
N LEU A 206 7.44 -12.54 -1.41
CA LEU A 206 6.18 -12.05 -1.93
C LEU A 206 5.20 -11.91 -0.76
N THR A 207 4.70 -10.70 -0.54
CA THR A 207 3.67 -10.41 0.47
C THR A 207 2.50 -9.66 -0.17
N SER A 208 1.40 -9.53 0.57
CA SER A 208 0.30 -8.66 0.20
C SER A 208 -0.16 -7.87 1.42
N PRO A 209 -0.53 -6.59 1.27
CA PRO A 209 -1.16 -5.83 2.35
C PRO A 209 -2.59 -6.31 2.65
N CYS A 210 -3.13 -7.27 1.87
CA CYS A 210 -4.50 -7.78 1.96
C CYS A 210 -5.58 -6.69 1.77
N GLU A 211 -5.26 -5.70 0.95
CA GLU A 211 -6.18 -4.67 0.48
C GLU A 211 -6.81 -5.14 -0.82
N PHE A 212 -8.15 -5.25 -0.85
CA PHE A 212 -8.85 -5.54 -2.10
C PHE A 212 -8.79 -4.33 -3.03
N LEU A 213 -8.52 -4.57 -4.31
CA LEU A 213 -8.62 -3.56 -5.34
C LEU A 213 -9.08 -4.16 -6.66
N THR A 214 -9.69 -3.33 -7.50
CA THR A 214 -10.01 -3.66 -8.87
C THR A 214 -8.79 -3.50 -9.78
N GLY A 215 -8.78 -4.21 -10.91
CA GLY A 215 -7.81 -3.98 -11.97
C GLY A 215 -7.83 -2.53 -12.46
N ARG A 216 -9.02 -1.89 -12.50
CA ARG A 216 -9.18 -0.47 -12.85
C ARG A 216 -8.36 0.42 -11.92
N SER A 217 -8.49 0.21 -10.61
CA SER A 217 -7.75 0.97 -9.60
C SER A 217 -6.26 0.73 -9.68
N PHE A 218 -5.81 -0.53 -9.80
CA PHE A 218 -4.39 -0.87 -9.92
C PHE A 218 -3.75 -0.25 -11.17
N TYR A 219 -4.30 -0.55 -12.35
CA TYR A 219 -3.75 -0.11 -13.63
C TYR A 219 -3.95 1.39 -13.86
N GLY A 220 -5.06 1.95 -13.38
CA GLY A 220 -5.31 3.39 -13.41
C GLY A 220 -4.28 4.15 -12.58
N MET A 221 -4.02 3.71 -11.34
CA MET A 221 -2.99 4.30 -10.50
C MET A 221 -1.60 4.16 -11.13
N LYS A 222 -1.26 2.95 -11.60
CA LYS A 222 0.02 2.70 -12.28
C LYS A 222 0.21 3.62 -13.49
N LYS A 223 -0.84 3.87 -14.27
CA LYS A 223 -0.80 4.77 -15.42
C LYS A 223 -0.65 6.25 -15.00
N ALA A 224 -1.32 6.66 -13.91
CA ALA A 224 -1.34 8.05 -13.48
C ALA A 224 -0.05 8.49 -12.77
N VAL A 225 0.46 7.66 -11.85
CA VAL A 225 1.59 8.01 -10.96
C VAL A 225 2.79 7.07 -11.10
N ASN A 226 2.80 6.18 -12.10
CA ASN A 226 3.84 5.18 -12.41
C ASN A 226 4.02 4.06 -11.34
N ILE A 227 3.74 4.35 -10.07
CA ILE A 227 3.95 3.45 -8.93
C ILE A 227 2.66 3.31 -8.16
N VAL A 228 2.22 2.07 -7.92
CA VAL A 228 1.04 1.77 -7.10
C VAL A 228 1.51 1.56 -5.67
N HIS A 229 0.88 2.23 -4.71
CA HIS A 229 1.20 2.10 -3.29
C HIS A 229 0.01 1.58 -2.50
N SER A 230 0.27 0.70 -1.54
CA SER A 230 -0.70 0.31 -0.50
C SER A 230 -0.99 1.47 0.46
N VAL A 231 -1.94 1.29 1.38
CA VAL A 231 -2.18 2.24 2.47
C VAL A 231 -0.94 2.41 3.36
N LEU A 232 -0.13 1.36 3.48
CA LEU A 232 1.13 1.38 4.23
C LEU A 232 2.32 1.94 3.44
N LYS A 233 2.08 2.50 2.24
CA LYS A 233 3.10 3.01 1.30
C LYS A 233 4.06 1.94 0.78
N GLU A 234 3.62 0.69 0.71
CA GLU A 234 4.40 -0.38 0.11
C GLU A 234 4.14 -0.41 -1.39
N GLU A 235 5.19 -0.53 -2.20
CA GLU A 235 5.05 -0.61 -3.66
C GLU A 235 4.40 -1.93 -4.08
N LEU A 236 3.23 -1.82 -4.69
CA LEU A 236 2.48 -2.93 -5.27
C LEU A 236 2.97 -3.16 -6.71
N LYS A 237 3.84 -4.15 -6.89
CA LYS A 237 4.48 -4.42 -8.19
C LYS A 237 3.58 -5.18 -9.15
N LEU A 238 2.74 -6.07 -8.62
CA LEU A 238 1.89 -6.97 -9.39
C LEU A 238 0.44 -6.93 -8.86
N PHE A 239 -0.50 -7.30 -9.73
CA PHE A 239 -1.91 -7.46 -9.42
C PHE A 239 -2.32 -8.92 -9.59
N LEU A 240 -2.73 -9.57 -8.50
CA LEU A 240 -3.17 -10.96 -8.49
C LEU A 240 -4.70 -11.01 -8.41
N PRO A 241 -5.42 -11.30 -9.52
CA PRO A 241 -6.87 -11.47 -9.46
C PRO A 241 -7.23 -12.68 -8.59
N LEU A 242 -8.34 -12.58 -7.88
CA LEU A 242 -8.79 -13.62 -6.93
C LEU A 242 -10.05 -14.30 -7.44
N PHE A 243 -10.21 -15.58 -7.15
CA PHE A 243 -11.49 -16.25 -7.33
C PHE A 243 -12.42 -15.91 -6.14
N ILE A 244 -13.45 -15.09 -6.38
CA ILE A 244 -14.43 -14.70 -5.34
C ILE A 244 -15.77 -15.44 -5.56
N HIS A 245 -16.27 -15.41 -6.79
CA HIS A 245 -17.57 -15.96 -7.22
C HIS A 245 -17.41 -16.65 -8.59
N PRO A 246 -18.17 -17.71 -8.94
CA PRO A 246 -18.05 -18.38 -10.24
C PRO A 246 -18.08 -17.44 -11.44
N ASP A 247 -19.03 -16.50 -11.50
CA ASP A 247 -19.10 -15.52 -12.59
C ASP A 247 -17.85 -14.64 -12.68
N HIS A 248 -17.31 -14.25 -11.53
CA HIS A 248 -16.08 -13.49 -11.42
C HIS A 248 -14.85 -14.32 -11.85
N GLY A 249 -14.77 -15.56 -11.36
CA GLY A 249 -13.73 -16.53 -11.68
C GLY A 249 -13.67 -16.93 -13.16
N SER A 250 -14.79 -16.88 -13.87
CA SER A 250 -14.83 -17.21 -15.31
C SER A 250 -13.94 -16.32 -16.18
N GLN A 251 -13.48 -15.17 -15.66
CA GLN A 251 -12.67 -14.18 -16.37
C GLN A 251 -11.27 -13.99 -15.78
N ILE A 252 -10.93 -14.67 -14.66
CA ILE A 252 -9.64 -14.42 -14.00
C ILE A 252 -8.47 -15.12 -14.68
N LYS A 253 -8.73 -16.21 -15.42
CA LYS A 253 -7.69 -17.17 -15.85
C LYS A 253 -6.51 -16.51 -16.54
N ASP A 254 -6.77 -15.74 -17.60
CA ASP A 254 -5.72 -15.17 -18.43
C ASP A 254 -4.86 -14.17 -17.64
N GLU A 255 -5.49 -13.31 -16.85
CA GLU A 255 -4.78 -12.32 -16.02
C GLU A 255 -4.05 -12.98 -14.85
N PHE A 256 -4.62 -14.03 -14.25
CA PHE A 256 -4.00 -14.82 -13.19
C PHE A 256 -2.73 -15.52 -13.69
N GLU A 257 -2.82 -16.23 -14.82
CA GLU A 257 -1.67 -16.91 -15.44
C GLU A 257 -0.58 -15.92 -15.84
N LYS A 258 -0.96 -14.79 -16.44
CA LYS A 258 -0.04 -13.70 -16.76
C LYS A 258 0.67 -13.19 -15.51
N THR A 259 -0.05 -12.94 -14.41
CA THR A 259 0.57 -12.50 -13.16
C THR A 259 1.52 -13.55 -12.59
N LEU A 260 1.18 -14.84 -12.63
CA LEU A 260 2.08 -15.90 -12.18
C LEU A 260 3.36 -15.98 -13.01
N ARG A 261 3.28 -15.74 -14.32
CA ARG A 261 4.48 -15.63 -15.18
C ARG A 261 5.33 -14.42 -14.81
N GLU A 262 4.73 -13.29 -14.44
CA GLU A 262 5.48 -12.16 -13.91
C GLU A 262 6.14 -12.48 -12.56
N VAL A 263 5.47 -13.24 -11.68
CA VAL A 263 6.08 -13.74 -10.43
C VAL A 263 7.27 -14.65 -10.74
N ALA A 264 7.17 -15.53 -11.74
CA ALA A 264 8.25 -16.42 -12.13
C ALA A 264 9.54 -15.67 -12.51
N LYS A 265 9.44 -14.51 -13.18
CA LYS A 265 10.60 -13.66 -13.50
C LYS A 265 11.37 -13.18 -12.27
N ILE A 266 10.69 -13.07 -11.14
CA ILE A 266 11.25 -12.58 -9.88
C ILE A 266 11.87 -13.75 -9.12
N MET A 267 11.34 -14.96 -9.27
CA MET A 267 11.78 -16.14 -8.52
C MET A 267 12.96 -16.84 -9.21
N PRO A 268 14.15 -16.95 -8.59
CA PRO A 268 15.39 -17.37 -9.27
C PRO A 268 15.43 -18.83 -9.76
N LYS A 269 14.41 -19.64 -9.48
CA LYS A 269 14.34 -21.05 -9.85
C LYS A 269 13.33 -21.35 -10.95
N TYR A 270 12.57 -20.35 -11.39
CA TYR A 270 11.45 -20.53 -12.29
C TYR A 270 11.67 -19.72 -13.55
N ASP A 271 11.46 -20.35 -14.70
CA ASP A 271 11.47 -19.66 -15.98
C ASP A 271 10.01 -19.38 -16.39
N PRO A 272 9.65 -18.11 -16.69
CA PRO A 272 8.28 -17.73 -17.06
C PRO A 272 7.74 -18.42 -18.32
N LYS A 273 8.62 -18.96 -19.18
CA LYS A 273 8.26 -19.62 -20.44
C LYS A 273 8.11 -21.13 -20.30
N THR A 274 8.94 -21.77 -19.49
CA THR A 274 9.01 -23.24 -19.41
C THR A 274 8.33 -23.82 -18.17
N SER A 275 8.21 -23.04 -17.09
CA SER A 275 7.52 -23.50 -15.88
C SER A 275 6.02 -23.62 -16.16
N SER A 276 5.43 -24.74 -15.74
CA SER A 276 3.98 -24.95 -15.82
C SER A 276 3.24 -24.00 -14.88
N ILE A 277 2.00 -23.64 -15.20
CA ILE A 277 1.19 -22.75 -14.34
C ILE A 277 0.93 -23.42 -12.99
N GLU A 278 0.71 -24.72 -12.98
CA GLU A 278 0.46 -25.54 -11.79
C GLU A 278 1.65 -25.48 -10.83
N GLU A 279 2.87 -25.58 -11.35
CA GLU A 279 4.08 -25.44 -10.54
C GLU A 279 4.21 -24.02 -9.96
N LEU A 280 3.93 -23.00 -10.77
CA LEU A 280 3.96 -21.61 -10.32
C LEU A 280 2.89 -21.34 -9.25
N VAL A 281 1.70 -21.93 -9.36
CA VAL A 281 0.64 -21.87 -8.35
C VAL A 281 1.10 -22.50 -7.04
N LEU A 282 1.54 -23.76 -7.11
CA LEU A 282 1.95 -24.55 -5.94
C LEU A 282 3.12 -23.92 -5.22
N LYS A 283 3.95 -23.13 -5.92
CA LYS A 283 5.03 -22.38 -5.29
C LYS A 283 4.57 -21.03 -4.76
N THR A 284 3.86 -20.25 -5.56
CA THR A 284 3.55 -18.85 -5.26
C THR A 284 2.54 -18.72 -4.14
N ILE A 285 1.40 -19.43 -4.23
CA ILE A 285 0.28 -19.23 -3.32
C ILE A 285 0.63 -19.62 -1.88
N PRO A 286 1.24 -20.80 -1.59
CA PRO A 286 1.60 -21.14 -0.21
C PRO A 286 2.64 -20.21 0.40
N ASN A 287 3.63 -19.74 -0.39
CA ASN A 287 4.63 -18.78 0.11
C ASN A 287 3.98 -17.43 0.42
N LEU A 288 3.12 -16.93 -0.48
CA LEU A 288 2.38 -15.68 -0.28
C LEU A 288 1.54 -15.75 1.00
N MET A 289 0.76 -16.82 1.16
CA MET A 289 -0.04 -17.03 2.36
C MET A 289 0.80 -17.10 3.63
N SER A 290 1.89 -17.89 3.61
CA SER A 290 2.77 -18.04 4.77
C SER A 290 3.38 -16.69 5.17
N ALA A 291 3.84 -15.91 4.19
CA ALA A 291 4.40 -14.59 4.44
C ALA A 291 3.34 -13.61 4.95
N THR A 292 2.14 -13.60 4.37
CA THR A 292 1.01 -12.79 4.84
C THR A 292 0.59 -13.14 6.27
N VAL A 293 0.51 -14.43 6.63
CA VAL A 293 0.20 -14.88 8.00
C VAL A 293 1.27 -14.43 8.99
N VAL A 294 2.55 -14.49 8.60
CA VAL A 294 3.65 -13.98 9.42
C VAL A 294 3.54 -12.47 9.63
N GLU A 295 3.20 -11.70 8.60
CA GLU A 295 2.98 -10.25 8.74
C GLU A 295 1.80 -9.94 9.68
N PHE A 296 0.68 -10.66 9.58
CA PHE A 296 -0.42 -10.52 10.54
C PHE A 296 0.01 -10.86 11.97
N SER A 297 0.83 -11.91 12.15
CA SER A 297 1.29 -12.35 13.47
C SER A 297 2.23 -11.34 14.15
N LYS A 298 2.87 -10.45 13.39
CA LYS A 298 3.73 -9.39 13.95
C LYS A 298 2.94 -8.22 14.56
N GLY A 299 1.62 -8.17 14.37
CA GLY A 299 0.79 -7.03 14.81
C GLY A 299 1.04 -5.75 14.01
N THR A 300 1.90 -5.76 12.99
CA THR A 300 2.20 -4.57 12.18
C THR A 300 1.04 -4.18 11.25
N GLN A 301 0.04 -5.05 11.09
CA GLN A 301 -1.13 -4.89 10.22
C GLN A 301 -2.45 -4.72 11.00
N HIS A 302 -2.46 -3.96 12.11
CA HIS A 302 -3.68 -3.64 12.87
C HIS A 302 -4.79 -2.96 12.03
N THR A 303 -4.46 -2.37 10.87
CA THR A 303 -5.45 -1.80 9.95
C THR A 303 -6.29 -2.85 9.21
N SER A 304 -5.94 -4.14 9.29
CA SER A 304 -6.66 -5.26 8.67
C SER A 304 -7.60 -6.00 9.62
N ASP A 305 -7.86 -5.50 10.84
CA ASP A 305 -8.81 -6.14 11.75
C ASP A 305 -10.22 -6.28 11.12
N ASN A 306 -10.57 -5.44 10.14
CA ASN A 306 -11.75 -5.62 9.29
C ASN A 306 -11.64 -6.79 8.28
N SER A 307 -10.44 -7.12 7.81
CA SER A 307 -10.16 -8.29 6.95
C SER A 307 -10.20 -9.60 7.73
N LEU A 308 -9.82 -9.59 9.02
CA LEU A 308 -9.90 -10.76 9.90
C LEU A 308 -11.32 -11.09 10.33
N ASN A 309 -12.13 -10.07 10.63
CA ASN A 309 -13.56 -10.23 10.92
C ASN A 309 -14.41 -10.43 9.65
N GLY A 310 -13.79 -10.29 8.47
CA GLY A 310 -14.43 -10.12 7.17
C GLY A 310 -14.65 -11.36 6.31
N GLY A 311 -14.35 -12.56 6.82
CA GLY A 311 -14.22 -13.76 6.00
C GLY A 311 -12.77 -13.95 5.60
N GLY A 312 -11.98 -14.47 6.55
CA GLY A 312 -10.57 -14.78 6.35
C GLY A 312 -10.34 -15.78 5.21
N TRP A 313 -9.08 -16.09 4.93
CA TRP A 313 -8.64 -16.94 3.81
C TRP A 313 -9.27 -18.35 3.76
N GLY A 314 -9.97 -18.81 4.81
CA GLY A 314 -10.60 -20.14 4.87
C GLY A 314 -11.48 -20.48 3.66
N PRO A 315 -12.54 -19.72 3.35
CA PRO A 315 -13.37 -19.97 2.17
C PRO A 315 -12.61 -19.82 0.84
N VAL A 316 -11.60 -18.95 0.78
CA VAL A 316 -10.75 -18.80 -0.41
C VAL A 316 -9.94 -20.07 -0.65
N LEU A 317 -9.37 -20.67 0.40
CA LEU A 317 -8.58 -21.90 0.30
C LEU A 317 -9.41 -23.11 -0.06
N THR A 318 -10.61 -23.23 0.52
CA THR A 318 -11.54 -24.30 0.17
C THR A 318 -11.93 -24.22 -1.30
N LYS A 319 -12.32 -23.03 -1.78
CA LYS A 319 -12.64 -22.83 -3.21
C LYS A 319 -11.44 -23.01 -4.13
N TYR A 320 -10.25 -22.62 -3.70
CA TYR A 320 -9.04 -22.83 -4.50
C TYR A 320 -8.71 -24.32 -4.65
N ALA A 321 -8.89 -25.10 -3.59
CA ALA A 321 -8.75 -26.55 -3.65
C ALA A 321 -9.81 -27.19 -4.56
N GLU A 322 -11.04 -26.68 -4.57
CA GLU A 322 -12.11 -27.11 -5.49
C GLU A 322 -11.76 -26.78 -6.95
N MET A 323 -11.32 -25.55 -7.23
CA MET A 323 -10.90 -25.14 -8.57
C MET A 323 -9.73 -25.99 -9.09
N ILE A 324 -8.77 -26.35 -8.24
CA ILE A 324 -7.70 -27.30 -8.61
C ILE A 324 -8.27 -28.68 -8.96
N LYS A 325 -9.30 -29.15 -8.24
CA LYS A 325 -9.95 -30.44 -8.52
C LYS A 325 -10.71 -30.39 -9.85
N GLU A 326 -11.48 -29.34 -10.11
CA GLU A 326 -12.21 -29.14 -11.37
C GLU A 326 -11.24 -29.08 -12.56
N PHE A 327 -10.16 -28.29 -12.43
CA PHE A 327 -9.16 -28.18 -13.47
C PHE A 327 -8.45 -29.51 -13.76
N LYS A 328 -8.20 -30.33 -12.72
CA LYS A 328 -7.66 -31.68 -12.91
C LYS A 328 -8.65 -32.61 -13.61
N ALA A 329 -9.94 -32.51 -13.30
CA ALA A 329 -10.98 -33.31 -13.93
C ALA A 329 -11.13 -32.97 -15.43
N GLU A 330 -11.16 -31.69 -15.79
CA GLU A 330 -11.28 -31.24 -17.20
C GLU A 330 -10.11 -31.68 -18.09
N ASN A 331 -8.93 -31.86 -17.51
CA ASN A 331 -7.74 -32.29 -18.24
C ASN A 331 -7.56 -33.82 -18.26
N ALA A 332 -8.18 -34.56 -17.34
CA ALA A 332 -8.16 -36.02 -17.35
C ALA A 332 -8.95 -36.59 -18.54
N ASP A 333 -10.12 -36.03 -18.86
CA ASP A 333 -10.98 -36.49 -19.96
C ASP A 333 -10.37 -36.29 -21.35
N LYS A 334 -9.40 -35.39 -21.50
CA LYS A 334 -8.72 -35.13 -22.79
C LYS A 334 -7.56 -36.09 -23.06
N GLY A 335 -7.16 -36.91 -22.07
CA GLY A 335 -6.01 -37.81 -22.17
C GLY A 335 -6.30 -39.20 -22.73
N GLU A 336 -7.56 -39.66 -22.74
CA GLU A 336 -7.90 -41.05 -23.08
C GLU A 336 -8.37 -41.25 -24.55
N GLY A 337 -8.35 -40.21 -25.37
CA GLY A 337 -8.93 -40.23 -26.73
C GLY A 337 -8.03 -40.65 -27.90
N SER A 338 -6.72 -40.87 -27.73
CA SER A 338 -5.82 -41.19 -28.85
C SER A 338 -5.12 -42.53 -28.68
N GLY A 339 -5.83 -43.62 -28.95
CA GLY A 339 -5.30 -44.95 -28.65
C GLY A 339 -5.83 -46.14 -29.44
N GLU A 340 -6.35 -46.01 -30.67
CA GLU A 340 -6.52 -47.21 -31.51
C GLU A 340 -6.64 -46.95 -33.02
N SER A 341 -5.53 -47.10 -33.74
CA SER A 341 -5.52 -47.55 -35.13
C SER A 341 -4.21 -48.31 -35.39
N LYS A 342 -4.26 -49.63 -35.18
CA LYS A 342 -3.24 -50.58 -35.62
C LYS A 342 -3.73 -51.25 -36.91
N THR A 343 -3.22 -50.84 -38.06
CA THR A 343 -3.26 -51.62 -39.29
C THR A 343 -1.90 -52.27 -39.55
N LYS A 344 -1.96 -53.58 -39.77
CA LYS A 344 -0.88 -54.53 -40.07
C LYS A 344 -0.09 -54.13 -41.33
N SER A 345 1.23 -54.29 -41.28
CA SER A 345 1.99 -54.79 -42.44
C SER A 345 3.23 -55.56 -41.98
N LYS A 346 3.54 -56.61 -42.73
CA LYS A 346 4.40 -57.74 -42.41
C LYS A 346 5.59 -57.72 -43.37
N ALA A 347 6.79 -57.99 -42.84
CA ALA A 347 7.97 -58.59 -43.48
C ALA A 347 8.52 -58.00 -44.81
N GLN A 348 9.79 -57.56 -44.77
CA GLN A 348 10.80 -58.06 -45.71
C GLN A 348 12.23 -57.80 -45.19
N ALA A 349 13.02 -58.88 -45.13
CA ALA A 349 14.45 -58.87 -44.92
C ALA A 349 15.18 -58.61 -46.25
N LYS A 350 16.32 -57.91 -46.22
CA LYS A 350 17.47 -58.16 -47.13
C LYS A 350 18.73 -57.39 -46.70
N ASN A 351 19.85 -58.13 -46.81
CA ASN A 351 21.28 -57.78 -46.75
C ASN A 351 21.69 -56.38 -47.20
N CYS A 352 22.77 -55.85 -46.61
CA CYS A 352 24.04 -55.61 -47.32
C CYS A 352 25.20 -55.24 -46.39
N ASP A 353 26.39 -55.31 -46.97
CA ASP A 353 27.69 -55.67 -46.41
C ASP A 353 28.52 -54.57 -45.72
N LYS A 354 29.61 -55.08 -45.13
CA LYS A 354 30.83 -54.45 -44.59
C LYS A 354 31.52 -53.43 -45.53
N ALA A 355 32.14 -52.43 -44.90
CA ALA A 355 33.52 -51.95 -45.14
C ALA A 355 33.87 -50.95 -44.01
N GLU A 356 34.69 -51.27 -43.01
CA GLU A 356 36.15 -51.08 -42.96
C GLU A 356 36.66 -49.75 -43.52
N THR A 357 37.16 -48.85 -42.66
CA THR A 357 38.48 -48.17 -42.82
C THR A 357 38.94 -47.58 -41.47
N GLN A 358 40.20 -47.87 -41.14
CA GLN A 358 41.00 -47.39 -40.00
C GLN A 358 41.40 -45.92 -40.13
N VAL A 359 41.55 -45.17 -39.02
CA VAL A 359 42.67 -44.22 -38.84
C VAL A 359 43.11 -44.17 -37.35
N LYS A 360 44.44 -44.19 -37.17
CA LYS A 360 45.27 -44.22 -35.97
C LYS A 360 45.43 -42.87 -35.24
N GLY A 361 45.86 -42.96 -33.97
CA GLY A 361 46.65 -41.97 -33.21
C GLY A 361 46.17 -41.89 -31.75
N LYS A 362 46.78 -42.46 -30.70
CA LYS A 362 48.17 -42.59 -30.19
C LYS A 362 48.75 -41.31 -29.56
N THR A 363 48.66 -41.21 -28.23
CA THR A 363 49.66 -40.73 -27.23
C THR A 363 49.01 -40.85 -25.83
N GLU A 364 49.39 -41.79 -24.95
CA GLU A 364 50.54 -41.85 -24.01
C GLU A 364 50.53 -40.83 -22.85
N GLY A 365 50.66 -41.37 -21.62
CA GLY A 365 51.06 -40.65 -20.40
C GLY A 365 50.27 -41.06 -19.14
N LYS A 366 50.49 -42.25 -18.56
CA LYS A 366 51.30 -42.51 -17.32
C LYS A 366 50.91 -41.61 -16.13
N GLY A 367 50.21 -42.12 -15.13
CA GLY A 367 50.79 -42.73 -13.90
C GLY A 367 50.27 -41.91 -12.70
N SER A 368 50.09 -42.35 -11.46
CA SER A 368 50.41 -43.52 -10.66
C SER A 368 49.61 -43.32 -9.34
N ALA A 369 48.77 -44.25 -8.92
CA ALA A 369 49.02 -45.22 -7.84
C ALA A 369 49.08 -44.68 -6.40
N SER A 370 48.50 -45.51 -5.51
CA SER A 370 48.70 -45.61 -4.05
C SER A 370 47.75 -44.82 -3.16
N ALA A 371 47.29 -45.29 -2.01
CA ALA A 371 46.97 -46.61 -1.44
C ALA A 371 46.35 -46.33 -0.05
N ARG A 372 45.48 -47.24 0.40
CA ARG A 372 45.23 -47.65 1.80
C ARG A 372 44.73 -46.63 2.83
N GLY A 373 43.81 -47.11 3.68
CA GLY A 373 43.80 -46.72 5.10
C GLY A 373 42.42 -46.64 5.74
N ALA A 374 41.92 -47.76 6.25
CA ALA A 374 40.83 -47.80 7.21
C ALA A 374 41.25 -47.19 8.58
N SER A 375 40.33 -46.61 9.34
CA SER A 375 40.06 -47.01 10.73
C SER A 375 39.08 -46.08 11.46
N ARG A 376 38.45 -46.67 12.46
CA ARG A 376 37.38 -46.22 13.36
C ARG A 376 37.86 -45.15 14.35
N GLY A 377 36.92 -44.36 14.89
CA GLY A 377 37.17 -43.56 16.09
C GLY A 377 35.94 -42.87 16.65
N ARG A 378 35.22 -43.58 17.52
CA ARG A 378 34.09 -43.11 18.33
C ARG A 378 34.66 -42.51 19.61
N GLY A 379 34.39 -41.24 19.93
CA GLY A 379 34.87 -40.58 21.15
C GLY A 379 33.81 -39.69 21.77
N LYS A 380 33.28 -40.13 22.93
CA LYS A 380 32.51 -39.34 23.89
C LYS A 380 33.47 -38.64 24.85
N THR A 381 33.24 -37.37 25.18
CA THR A 381 33.68 -36.72 26.42
C THR A 381 32.59 -35.69 26.78
N ALA A 382 31.81 -35.93 27.84
CA ALA A 382 32.10 -35.58 29.23
C ALA A 382 32.07 -34.07 29.48
N GLY A 383 30.86 -33.57 29.79
CA GLY A 383 30.66 -32.24 30.35
C GLY A 383 31.21 -32.16 31.77
N LYS A 384 31.98 -31.11 32.03
CA LYS A 384 32.46 -30.74 33.37
C LYS A 384 32.18 -29.26 33.55
N GLY A 385 31.28 -28.95 34.48
CA GLY A 385 30.97 -27.58 34.86
C GLY A 385 32.11 -26.94 35.64
N THR A 386 32.30 -25.65 35.42
CA THR A 386 32.99 -24.77 36.37
C THR A 386 32.28 -23.43 36.45
N LYS A 387 31.89 -23.14 37.68
CA LYS A 387 31.31 -21.92 38.24
C LYS A 387 32.42 -20.85 38.34
N ARG A 388 32.32 -19.71 37.65
CA ARG A 388 33.00 -18.43 37.96
C ARG A 388 32.13 -17.31 37.36
N LYS A 389 31.54 -16.43 38.17
CA LYS A 389 32.08 -15.24 38.87
C LYS A 389 31.84 -14.00 37.99
N ALA A 390 31.09 -13.06 38.55
CA ALA A 390 30.78 -11.76 38.02
C ALA A 390 32.01 -10.84 38.01
N GLU A 391 32.06 -9.96 37.01
CA GLU A 391 32.79 -8.69 36.83
C GLU A 391 32.46 -8.31 35.35
N ASP A 392 31.61 -7.30 35.14
CA ASP A 392 31.92 -5.87 34.95
C ASP A 392 32.40 -5.53 33.52
N ASP A 393 31.79 -4.47 32.99
CA ASP A 393 32.17 -3.62 31.85
C ASP A 393 32.20 -4.24 30.44
N ASP A 394 31.33 -3.72 29.56
CA ASP A 394 31.71 -3.40 28.16
C ASP A 394 30.69 -2.41 27.54
N ASP A 395 31.17 -1.19 27.33
CA ASP A 395 30.59 -0.13 26.49
C ASP A 395 30.73 -0.51 25.01
N ASP A 396 29.65 -0.95 24.37
CA ASP A 396 29.60 -1.15 22.93
C ASP A 396 29.44 0.21 22.20
N GLN A 397 30.58 0.82 21.84
CA GLN A 397 30.62 1.85 20.78
C GLN A 397 30.56 1.16 19.41
N GLU A 398 29.43 1.29 18.72
CA GLU A 398 29.32 0.87 17.33
C GLU A 398 30.11 1.81 16.39
N ASP A 399 31.04 1.20 15.66
CA ASP A 399 31.83 1.78 14.57
C ASP A 399 30.95 2.29 13.42
N VAL A 400 30.89 3.62 13.25
CA VAL A 400 30.32 4.27 12.07
C VAL A 400 31.37 4.36 10.95
N PRO A 401 31.11 3.84 9.73
CA PRO A 401 32.07 3.94 8.64
C PRO A 401 32.18 5.37 8.11
N LYS A 402 33.41 5.91 8.15
CA LYS A 402 33.82 7.22 7.60
C LYS A 402 33.53 7.33 6.11
N SER A 403 32.63 8.24 5.74
CA SER A 403 32.41 8.65 4.34
C SER A 403 33.50 9.64 3.90
N LYS A 404 34.02 9.42 2.69
CA LYS A 404 35.09 10.19 2.06
C LYS A 404 34.59 11.60 1.67
N LYS A 405 35.27 12.64 2.18
CA LYS A 405 35.10 14.04 1.77
C LYS A 405 35.57 14.26 0.33
N ALA A 406 34.73 14.91 -0.47
CA ALA A 406 35.10 15.54 -1.74
C ALA A 406 35.76 16.92 -1.50
N PRO A 407 36.66 17.38 -2.39
CA PRO A 407 37.44 18.59 -2.17
C PRO A 407 36.66 19.89 -2.42
N ALA A 408 36.96 20.87 -1.56
CA ALA A 408 36.43 22.22 -1.59
C ALA A 408 37.02 23.06 -2.73
N ALA A 409 36.14 23.70 -3.52
CA ALA A 409 36.53 24.71 -4.50
C ALA A 409 36.22 26.13 -4.00
N GLY A 410 37.27 26.94 -3.93
CA GLY A 410 37.28 28.33 -4.40
C GLY A 410 36.51 29.39 -3.61
N ARG A 411 37.19 30.01 -2.62
CA ARG A 411 36.83 31.33 -2.09
C ARG A 411 37.27 32.43 -3.07
N GLY A 412 36.32 33.16 -3.66
CA GLY A 412 36.56 34.42 -4.37
C GLY A 412 36.04 35.61 -3.56
N ARG A 413 36.96 36.43 -3.02
CA ARG A 413 36.66 37.72 -2.39
C ARG A 413 36.57 38.79 -3.48
N GLY A 414 35.39 39.37 -3.68
CA GLY A 414 35.20 40.58 -4.49
C GLY A 414 34.63 41.71 -3.63
N ARG A 415 35.50 42.66 -3.24
CA ARG A 415 35.09 43.97 -2.68
C ARG A 415 34.69 44.88 -3.84
N GLY A 416 33.44 45.34 -3.86
CA GLY A 416 32.97 46.38 -4.76
C GLY A 416 32.28 47.49 -3.96
N ARG A 417 32.97 48.63 -3.81
CA ARG A 417 32.43 49.91 -3.33
C ARG A 417 31.72 50.62 -4.49
N GLY A 418 30.62 51.30 -4.19
CA GLY A 418 29.95 52.28 -5.05
C GLY A 418 28.46 52.27 -4.71
N GLY A 419 27.79 53.36 -4.36
CA GLY A 419 28.10 54.78 -4.44
C GLY A 419 26.72 55.44 -4.50
N ALA A 420 26.32 56.13 -3.44
CA ALA A 420 25.03 56.81 -3.36
C ALA A 420 25.02 58.03 -4.28
N ALA A 421 24.02 58.15 -5.14
CA ALA A 421 23.71 59.39 -5.85
C ALA A 421 22.26 59.80 -5.57
N LYS A 422 22.14 60.83 -4.73
CA LYS A 422 20.96 61.69 -4.62
C LYS A 422 20.64 62.32 -5.98
N LYS A 423 19.36 62.45 -6.30
CA LYS A 423 18.84 63.60 -7.03
C LYS A 423 17.46 63.99 -6.49
N GLN A 424 17.40 65.16 -5.88
CA GLN A 424 16.20 65.99 -5.83
C GLN A 424 16.09 66.70 -7.19
N ARG A 425 14.93 66.67 -7.83
CA ARG A 425 13.98 67.78 -7.95
C ARG A 425 12.82 67.35 -8.83
#